data_AF-A0A316R2S7-F1
#
_entry.id   AF-A0A316R2S7-F1
#
_cell.length_a   1.000
_cell.length_b   1.000
_cell.length_c   1.000
_cell.angle_alpha   90.00
_cell.angle_beta   90.00
_cell.angle_gamma   90.00
#
_symmetry.space_group_name_H-M   'P 1'
#
loop_
_entity.id
_entity.type
_entity.pdbx_description
1 polymer ?
#
loop_
_entity_poly.entity_id
_entity_poly.type
_entity_poly.pdbx_seq_one_letter_code
_entity_poly.pdbx_strand_id
1 'polypeptide(L)'
;AQEMGGAADMREIERVLLLRAVDEHWMDHIDAMDQLRQGIGLQALGQKDPVVAYRNAGFDMFDEMVRGIREKTVRSLYHVALTAGAPKREQLAKPIETAGDGSMPRQPARAGAKIGRNDPCPCGSGKKYKNCCGRDK
;
A
#
# COMPACT_ATOMS: atom_id res chain seq x y z
N ALA A 1 -30.70 -17.45 10.73
CA ALA A 1 -29.64 -18.22 10.05
C ALA A 1 -28.81 -17.21 9.26
N GLN A 2 -27.73 -16.71 9.85
CA GLN A 2 -26.83 -15.74 9.23
C GLN A 2 -25.98 -16.51 8.20
N GLU A 3 -26.00 -16.08 6.95
CA GLU A 3 -25.22 -16.68 5.88
C GLU A 3 -23.74 -16.72 6.28
N MET A 4 -23.20 -17.94 6.42
CA MET A 4 -21.78 -18.13 6.68
C MET A 4 -21.00 -17.50 5.52
N GLY A 5 -20.21 -16.48 5.84
CA GLY A 5 -19.35 -15.76 4.88
C GLY A 5 -18.64 -16.77 3.99
N GLY A 6 -18.98 -16.74 2.70
CA GLY A 6 -18.49 -17.71 1.73
C GLY A 6 -16.96 -17.69 1.67
N ALA A 7 -16.35 -18.75 1.15
CA ALA A 7 -14.90 -18.92 1.05
C ALA A 7 -14.12 -17.73 0.44
N ALA A 8 -14.80 -16.83 -0.29
CA ALA A 8 -14.24 -15.57 -0.78
C ALA A 8 -13.92 -14.55 0.33
N ASP A 9 -14.77 -14.45 1.37
CA ASP A 9 -14.58 -13.56 2.51
C ASP A 9 -13.41 -14.04 3.38
N MET A 10 -13.30 -15.37 3.58
CA MET A 10 -12.18 -15.97 4.31
C MET A 10 -10.82 -15.70 3.65
N ARG A 11 -10.72 -15.80 2.32
CA ARG A 11 -9.48 -15.47 1.58
C ARG A 11 -9.11 -13.99 1.68
N GLU A 12 -10.10 -13.11 1.74
CA GLU A 12 -9.87 -11.69 1.94
C GLU A 12 -9.35 -11.41 3.35
N ILE A 13 -9.94 -12.06 4.36
CA ILE A 13 -9.47 -12.01 5.75
C ILE A 13 -8.04 -12.54 5.87
N GLU A 14 -7.73 -13.69 5.28
CA GLU A 14 -6.37 -14.25 5.23
C GLU A 14 -5.37 -13.26 4.66
N ARG A 15 -5.71 -12.62 3.53
CA ARG A 15 -4.84 -11.62 2.89
C ARG A 15 -4.62 -10.41 3.79
N VAL A 16 -5.68 -9.88 4.41
CA VAL A 16 -5.59 -8.71 5.31
C VAL A 16 -4.74 -9.02 6.53
N LEU A 17 -4.92 -10.19 7.14
CA LEU A 17 -4.11 -10.62 8.29
C LEU A 17 -2.65 -10.82 7.93
N LEU A 18 -2.37 -11.47 6.80
CA LEU A 18 -1.01 -11.66 6.32
C LEU A 18 -0.32 -10.31 6.06
N LEU A 19 -0.98 -9.39 5.35
CA LEU A 19 -0.43 -8.07 5.08
C LEU A 19 -0.15 -7.29 6.36
N ARG A 20 -1.05 -7.36 7.34
CA ARG A 20 -0.84 -6.72 8.64
C ARG A 20 0.32 -7.33 9.41
N ALA A 21 0.47 -8.66 9.38
CA ALA A 21 1.58 -9.34 10.04
C ALA A 21 2.92 -9.02 9.36
N VAL A 22 2.96 -8.94 8.02
CA VAL A 22 4.14 -8.52 7.26
C VAL A 22 4.53 -7.10 7.60
N ASP A 23 3.60 -6.15 7.57
CA ASP A 23 3.88 -4.73 7.79
C ASP A 23 4.48 -4.47 9.18
N GLU A 24 3.90 -5.09 10.22
CA GLU A 24 4.40 -4.95 11.59
C GLU A 24 5.81 -5.52 11.75
N HIS A 25 6.02 -6.77 11.34
CA HIS A 25 7.33 -7.41 11.48
C HIS A 25 8.41 -6.78 10.59
N TRP A 26 8.02 -6.25 9.44
CA TRP A 26 8.94 -5.56 8.53
C TRP A 26 9.44 -4.24 9.12
N MET A 27 8.55 -3.42 9.69
CA MET A 27 8.95 -2.18 10.36
C MET A 27 9.91 -2.44 11.51
N ASP A 28 9.58 -3.41 12.38
CA ASP A 28 10.44 -3.82 13.49
C ASP A 28 11.82 -4.30 12.99
N HIS A 29 11.86 -5.06 11.89
CA HIS A 29 13.11 -5.53 11.29
C HIS A 29 13.96 -4.39 10.74
N ILE A 30 13.36 -3.39 10.07
CA ILE A 30 14.09 -2.24 9.55
C ILE A 30 14.74 -1.44 10.68
N ASP A 31 14.01 -1.20 11.77
CA ASP A 31 14.56 -0.52 12.95
C ASP A 31 15.71 -1.32 13.58
N ALA A 32 15.54 -2.65 13.69
CA ALA A 32 16.57 -3.53 14.22
C ALA A 32 17.81 -3.59 13.31
N MET A 33 17.63 -3.54 11.98
CA MET A 33 18.73 -3.49 11.01
C MET A 33 19.49 -2.15 11.07
N ASP A 34 18.80 -1.03 11.29
CA ASP A 34 19.47 0.26 11.48
C ASP A 34 20.30 0.27 12.76
N GLN A 35 19.77 -0.28 13.86
CA GLN A 35 20.53 -0.46 15.10
C GLN A 35 21.75 -1.38 14.90
N LEU A 36 21.58 -2.51 14.20
CA LEU A 36 22.68 -3.43 13.89
C LEU A 36 23.77 -2.73 13.07
N ARG A 37 23.39 -1.92 12.08
CA ARG A 37 24.32 -1.16 11.24
C ARG A 37 25.15 -0.17 12.07
N GLN A 38 24.52 0.52 13.01
CA GLN A 38 25.22 1.45 13.91
C GLN A 38 26.16 0.72 14.89
N GLY A 39 25.76 -0.47 15.36
CA GLY A 39 26.52 -1.27 16.33
C GLY A 39 27.67 -2.10 15.75
N ILE A 40 27.60 -2.50 14.48
CA ILE A 40 28.58 -3.41 13.86
C ILE A 40 30.00 -2.82 13.83
N GLY A 41 30.13 -1.49 13.82
CA GLY A 41 31.42 -0.79 13.85
C GLY A 41 32.22 -1.08 15.12
N LEU A 42 31.55 -1.33 16.25
CA LEU A 42 32.22 -1.69 17.51
C LEU A 42 32.68 -3.17 17.51
N GLN A 43 32.02 -4.05 16.76
CA GLN A 43 32.44 -5.45 16.56
C GLN A 43 33.64 -5.60 15.61
N ALA A 44 33.92 -4.61 14.75
CA ALA A 44 35.08 -4.60 13.85
C ALA A 44 36.43 -4.57 14.61
N LEU A 45 36.42 -4.16 15.90
CA LEU A 45 37.59 -4.29 16.79
C LEU A 45 37.98 -5.76 17.03
N GLY A 46 37.11 -6.72 16.70
CA GLY A 46 37.27 -8.16 16.92
C GLY A 46 37.81 -8.98 15.73
N GLN A 47 38.57 -8.38 14.81
CA GLN A 47 39.23 -9.07 13.67
C GLN A 47 38.29 -9.70 12.62
N LYS A 48 36.97 -9.56 12.77
CA LYS A 48 35.98 -10.01 11.77
C LYS A 48 35.61 -8.85 10.85
N ASP A 49 35.47 -9.15 9.55
CA ASP A 49 35.01 -8.17 8.57
C ASP A 49 33.58 -7.70 8.95
N PRO A 50 33.37 -6.39 9.19
CA PRO A 50 32.08 -5.86 9.62
C PRO A 50 30.97 -6.09 8.59
N VAL A 51 31.29 -6.13 7.30
CA VAL A 51 30.30 -6.35 6.23
C VAL A 51 29.79 -7.79 6.29
N VAL A 52 30.70 -8.75 6.52
CA VAL A 52 30.33 -10.17 6.65
C VAL A 52 29.52 -10.41 7.92
N ALA A 53 29.91 -9.78 9.03
CA ALA A 53 29.17 -9.88 10.29
C ALA A 53 27.75 -9.29 10.17
N TYR A 54 27.60 -8.11 9.57
CA TYR A 54 26.31 -7.49 9.30
C TYR A 54 25.42 -8.37 8.42
N ARG A 55 25.99 -8.93 7.33
CA ARG A 55 25.24 -9.81 6.43
C ARG A 55 24.71 -11.04 7.14
N ASN A 56 25.55 -11.71 7.93
CA ASN A 56 25.15 -12.94 8.60
C ASN A 56 24.12 -12.67 9.70
N ALA A 57 24.36 -11.67 10.57
CA ALA A 57 23.42 -11.30 11.62
C ALA A 57 22.08 -10.78 11.05
N GLY A 58 22.13 -9.97 9.99
CA GLY A 58 20.92 -9.51 9.31
C GLY A 58 20.13 -10.63 8.66
N PHE A 59 20.79 -11.66 8.14
CA PHE A 59 20.12 -12.85 7.62
C PHE A 59 19.45 -13.67 8.73
N ASP A 60 20.13 -13.88 9.86
CA ASP A 60 19.54 -14.57 11.02
C ASP A 60 18.27 -13.84 11.53
N MET A 61 18.33 -12.51 11.59
CA MET A 61 17.18 -11.66 11.97
C MET A 61 16.05 -11.72 10.94
N PHE A 62 16.37 -11.82 9.65
CA PHE A 62 15.38 -11.98 8.58
C PHE A 62 14.65 -13.33 8.69
N ASP A 63 15.37 -14.43 8.93
CA ASP A 63 14.76 -15.76 9.12
C ASP A 63 13.84 -15.78 10.34
N GLU A 64 14.24 -15.12 11.44
CA GLU A 64 13.39 -14.94 12.61
C GLU A 64 12.13 -14.11 12.31
N MET A 65 12.27 -13.02 11.57
CA MET A 65 11.14 -12.20 11.12
C MET A 65 10.14 -13.04 10.29
N VAL A 66 10.62 -13.82 9.32
CA VAL A 66 9.77 -14.69 8.49
C VAL A 66 9.05 -15.74 9.33
N ARG A 67 9.74 -16.31 10.33
CA ARG A 67 9.12 -17.22 11.30
C ARG A 67 8.02 -16.52 12.11
N GLY A 68 8.28 -15.31 12.59
CA GLY A 68 7.31 -14.49 13.32
C GLY A 68 6.05 -14.19 12.51
N ILE A 69 6.21 -13.78 11.24
CA ILE A 69 5.09 -13.52 10.32
C ILE A 69 4.22 -14.77 10.16
N ARG A 70 4.84 -15.95 9.94
CA ARG A 70 4.10 -17.22 9.81
C ARG A 70 3.33 -17.57 11.08
N GLU A 71 3.97 -17.51 12.23
CA GLU A 71 3.34 -17.84 13.52
C GLU A 71 2.17 -16.88 13.81
N LYS A 72 2.39 -15.58 13.62
CA LYS A 72 1.38 -14.55 13.85
C LYS A 72 0.18 -14.71 12.92
N THR A 73 0.42 -14.95 11.63
CA THR A 73 -0.66 -15.16 10.65
C THR A 73 -1.53 -16.35 11.05
N VAL A 74 -0.91 -17.49 11.39
CA VAL A 74 -1.62 -18.70 11.80
C VAL A 74 -2.38 -18.47 13.11
N ARG A 75 -1.75 -17.86 14.11
CA ARG A 75 -2.38 -17.50 15.39
C ARG A 75 -3.59 -16.60 15.19
N SER A 76 -3.47 -15.55 14.39
CA SER A 76 -4.58 -14.64 14.07
C SER A 76 -5.73 -15.35 13.37
N LEU A 77 -5.44 -16.28 12.44
CA LEU A 77 -6.47 -17.08 11.77
C LEU A 77 -7.29 -17.93 12.76
N TYR A 78 -6.63 -18.54 13.76
CA TYR A 78 -7.33 -19.31 14.78
C TYR A 78 -8.19 -18.46 15.73
N HIS A 79 -7.89 -17.16 15.88
CA HIS A 79 -8.65 -16.25 16.74
C HIS A 79 -9.78 -15.49 16.01
N VAL A 80 -9.82 -15.53 14.67
CA VAL A 80 -10.82 -14.80 13.86
C VAL A 80 -12.26 -15.29 14.05
N ALA A 81 -12.47 -16.55 14.46
CA ALA A 81 -13.80 -17.14 14.60
C ALA A 81 -14.70 -16.50 15.68
N LEU A 82 -14.15 -15.64 16.55
CA LEU A 82 -14.88 -15.08 17.70
C LEU A 82 -15.49 -13.69 17.45
N THR A 83 -15.16 -13.04 16.33
CA THR A 83 -15.49 -11.64 16.06
C THR A 83 -16.07 -11.46 14.66
N ALA A 84 -16.98 -12.34 14.26
CA ALA A 84 -17.71 -12.24 13.00
C ALA A 84 -18.75 -11.09 13.01
N GLY A 85 -18.26 -9.86 13.11
CA GLY A 85 -18.90 -8.68 12.54
C GLY A 85 -18.13 -8.33 11.28
N ALA A 86 -18.80 -8.33 10.13
CA ALA A 86 -18.19 -8.09 8.82
C ALA A 86 -17.17 -6.94 8.85
N PRO A 87 -15.92 -7.14 8.39
CA PRO A 87 -14.92 -6.08 8.37
C PRO A 87 -15.34 -5.03 7.33
N LYS A 88 -16.03 -3.97 7.78
CA LYS A 88 -16.19 -2.77 6.97
C LYS A 88 -14.81 -2.20 6.72
N ARG A 89 -14.38 -2.19 5.46
CA ARG A 89 -13.20 -1.43 5.02
C ARG A 89 -13.44 0.06 5.33
N GLU A 90 -12.97 0.50 6.48
CA GLU A 90 -12.90 1.91 6.80
C GLU A 90 -11.71 2.48 6.03
N GLN A 91 -11.98 3.39 5.09
CA GLN A 91 -10.93 4.07 4.35
C GLN A 91 -10.20 5.01 5.32
N LEU A 92 -9.10 4.54 5.92
CA LEU A 92 -8.30 5.30 6.87
C LEU A 92 -7.51 6.47 6.25
N ALA A 93 -7.56 6.64 4.92
CA ALA A 93 -6.99 7.82 4.27
C ALA A 93 -8.09 8.87 4.03
N LYS A 94 -8.42 9.65 5.07
CA LYS A 94 -8.90 11.01 4.81
C LYS A 94 -7.73 11.76 4.18
N PRO A 95 -7.88 12.38 3.00
CA PRO A 95 -6.83 13.21 2.44
C PRO A 95 -6.39 14.22 3.49
N ILE A 96 -5.10 14.24 3.80
CA ILE A 96 -4.51 15.28 4.62
C ILE A 96 -4.70 16.57 3.83
N GLU A 97 -5.67 17.39 4.23
CA GLU A 97 -5.75 18.76 3.75
C GLU A 97 -4.52 19.48 4.27
N THR A 98 -3.58 19.75 3.37
CA THR A 98 -2.47 20.66 3.64
C THR A 98 -3.07 21.99 4.06
N ALA A 99 -2.93 22.34 5.33
CA ALA A 99 -3.31 23.64 5.88
C ALA A 99 -2.45 24.73 5.22
N GLY A 100 -2.91 25.21 4.08
CA GLY A 100 -2.46 26.43 3.43
C GLY A 100 -3.48 27.52 3.69
N ASP A 101 -3.04 28.57 4.38
CA ASP A 101 -3.70 29.83 4.69
C ASP A 101 -5.02 30.14 3.94
N GLY A 102 -6.10 30.20 4.71
CA GLY A 102 -7.00 31.38 4.77
C GLY A 102 -7.61 31.92 3.48
N SER A 103 -7.68 31.16 2.40
CA SER A 103 -8.32 31.58 1.16
C SER A 103 -9.26 30.49 0.66
N MET A 104 -10.51 30.90 0.43
CA MET A 104 -11.61 30.05 -0.04
C MET A 104 -11.13 29.07 -1.11
N PRO A 105 -11.49 27.77 -1.03
CA PRO A 105 -11.08 26.80 -2.03
C PRO A 105 -11.60 27.26 -3.39
N ARG A 106 -10.69 27.69 -4.27
CA ARG A 106 -11.03 27.93 -5.67
C ARG A 106 -11.50 26.60 -6.21
N GLN A 107 -12.81 26.46 -6.42
CA GLN A 107 -13.34 25.30 -7.13
C GLN A 107 -12.56 25.20 -8.44
N PRO A 108 -12.00 24.02 -8.78
CA PRO A 108 -11.34 23.85 -10.06
C PRO A 108 -12.39 24.18 -11.12
N ALA A 109 -12.18 25.27 -11.86
CA ALA A 109 -13.01 25.59 -13.00
C ALA A 109 -12.98 24.35 -13.90
N ARG A 110 -14.11 23.65 -13.99
CA ARG A 110 -14.25 22.51 -14.90
C ARG A 110 -13.98 23.08 -16.29
N ALA A 111 -12.76 22.89 -16.81
CA ALA A 111 -12.47 23.15 -18.19
C ALA A 111 -13.47 22.30 -18.98
N GLY A 112 -14.42 22.96 -19.65
CA GLY A 112 -15.48 22.29 -20.40
C GLY A 112 -14.90 21.21 -21.30
N ALA A 113 -15.66 20.14 -21.52
CA ALA A 113 -15.24 18.96 -22.26
C ALA A 113 -14.50 19.36 -23.55
N LYS A 114 -13.18 19.18 -23.57
CA LYS A 114 -12.38 19.43 -24.76
C LYS A 114 -12.74 18.35 -25.77
N ILE A 115 -13.41 18.73 -26.86
CA ILE A 115 -13.74 17.82 -27.95
C ILE A 115 -12.46 17.15 -28.44
N GLY A 116 -12.40 15.83 -28.34
CA GLY A 116 -11.28 15.03 -28.77
C GLY A 116 -11.14 15.04 -30.29
N ARG A 117 -9.90 14.93 -30.78
CA ARG A 117 -9.56 14.98 -32.22
C ARG A 117 -10.37 13.99 -33.07
N ASN A 118 -10.79 12.85 -32.52
CA ASN A 118 -11.57 11.82 -33.23
C ASN A 118 -13.07 11.80 -32.87
N ASP A 119 -13.54 12.66 -31.96
CA ASP A 119 -14.94 12.69 -31.52
C ASP A 119 -15.88 13.18 -32.64
N PRO A 120 -17.17 12.84 -32.57
CA PRO A 120 -18.17 13.38 -33.49
C PRO A 120 -18.13 14.92 -33.50
N CYS A 121 -18.05 15.51 -34.69
CA CYS A 121 -17.94 16.96 -34.80
C CYS A 121 -19.26 17.63 -34.40
N PRO A 122 -19.26 18.65 -33.51
CA PRO A 122 -20.47 19.26 -32.98
C PRO A 122 -21.26 20.09 -34.01
N CYS A 123 -20.73 20.33 -35.20
CA CYS A 123 -21.43 21.04 -36.28
C CYS A 123 -22.48 20.18 -37.01
N GLY A 124 -22.70 18.93 -36.57
CA GLY A 124 -23.72 18.05 -37.14
C GLY A 124 -23.34 17.41 -38.48
N SER A 125 -22.08 17.55 -38.93
CA SER A 125 -21.62 17.05 -40.24
C SER A 125 -21.46 15.52 -40.32
N GLY A 126 -21.64 14.80 -39.21
CA GLY A 126 -21.45 13.33 -39.13
C GLY A 126 -20.00 12.85 -39.24
N LYS A 127 -19.03 13.76 -39.38
CA LYS A 127 -17.59 13.45 -39.52
C LYS A 127 -16.85 13.59 -38.19
N LYS A 128 -15.71 12.91 -38.03
CA LYS A 128 -14.80 13.09 -36.88
C LYS A 128 -14.25 14.53 -36.84
N TYR A 129 -14.04 15.09 -35.64
CA TYR A 129 -13.64 16.49 -35.44
C TYR A 129 -12.43 16.91 -36.29
N LYS A 130 -11.36 16.10 -36.32
CA LYS A 130 -10.15 16.33 -37.15
C LYS A 130 -10.40 16.42 -38.65
N ASN A 131 -11.48 15.84 -39.14
CA ASN A 131 -11.82 15.80 -40.57
C ASN A 131 -12.87 16.86 -40.92
N CYS A 132 -13.26 17.70 -39.97
CA CYS A 132 -14.24 18.78 -40.13
C CYS A 132 -13.72 20.05 -39.44
N CYS A 133 -14.39 20.56 -38.41
CA CYS A 133 -14.04 21.83 -37.75
C CYS A 133 -12.65 21.86 -37.06
N GLY A 134 -11.99 20.71 -36.91
CA GLY A 134 -10.63 20.58 -36.37
C GLY A 134 -9.57 20.24 -37.44
N ARG A 135 -9.86 20.46 -38.73
CA ARG A 135 -8.92 20.18 -39.83
C ARG A 135 -7.87 21.28 -40.02
N ASP A 136 -8.25 22.53 -39.75
CA ASP A 136 -7.40 23.73 -39.88
C ASP A 136 -7.18 24.45 -38.53
N LYS A 137 -7.45 23.75 -37.41
CA LYS A 137 -7.07 24.11 -36.04
C LYS A 137 -5.99 23.15 -35.54
#